data_AF-A0A7X5JLT5-F1
#
_entry.id   AF-A0A7X5JLT5-F1
#
_cell.length_a   1.000
_cell.length_b   1.000
_cell.length_c   1.000
_cell.angle_alpha   90.00
_cell.angle_beta   90.00
_cell.angle_gamma   90.00
#
_symmetry.space_group_name_H-M   'P 1'
#
loop_
_entity.id
_entity.type
_entity.pdbx_description
1 polymer ?
#
loop_
_entity_poly.entity_id
_entity_poly.type
_entity_poly.pdbx_seq_one_letter_code
_entity_poly.pdbx_strand_id
1 'polypeptide(L)'
;MISRKVRNNASISYFFLGWLFLLAKNNPNFANPFIKQHAKIATKGHILFFVTYLFYSHFLSGFFSYSIPVLHITVDYCISIAFFLTLTLFIIRGVYKGQKDETEKDMENDNNTFSVQGCTFQYTGVGEAQRTLLLLSYIPFLSMIIERKYQNIATSTGVRVSSIFGFVYILSFINGGFDSLSMILLFTGILALVFLAARFFLNDSYVIPALFERIPGIASIYEIIRSVPSYLADMGEVIFGKKDSISFADHLKNTQEKDKNFRDSLEQYFTDEALLFKPFWIFVPFFNLIFLPKLFTSRTTRYVLAIGQGLVITLLALCIGFFYSFTSPLLLLLLFPIFYGISSIGEDVFIRIPLLYEIYALLNTVTFGLLKNTKRLQTVQKQDTAVSFKMN
;
A
#
# COMPACT_ATOMS: atom_id res chain seq x y z
N MET A 1 -8.43 14.58 29.27
CA MET A 1 -7.91 14.10 27.96
C MET A 1 -6.41 13.96 28.09
N ILE A 2 -5.86 12.80 27.73
CA ILE A 2 -4.42 12.53 27.88
C ILE A 2 -3.66 13.26 26.77
N SER A 3 -2.42 13.67 27.03
CA SER A 3 -1.64 14.40 26.03
C SER A 3 -1.33 13.52 24.82
N ARG A 4 -1.25 14.13 23.63
CA ARG A 4 -0.90 13.45 22.36
C ARG A 4 0.43 12.67 22.46
N LYS A 5 1.41 13.22 23.20
CA LYS A 5 2.69 12.55 23.51
C LYS A 5 2.49 11.23 24.24
N VAL A 6 1.65 11.21 25.27
CA VAL A 6 1.39 10.00 26.07
C VAL A 6 0.61 8.95 25.26
N ARG A 7 -0.36 9.37 24.45
CA ARG A 7 -1.09 8.50 23.50
C ARG A 7 -0.19 7.83 22.47
N ASN A 8 0.68 8.61 21.83
CA ASN A 8 1.58 8.10 20.81
C ASN A 8 2.56 7.07 21.40
N ASN A 9 3.13 7.37 22.57
CA ASN A 9 4.01 6.43 23.26
C ASN A 9 3.28 5.14 23.68
N ALA A 10 2.00 5.23 24.09
CA ALA A 10 1.18 4.06 24.36
C ALA A 10 0.97 3.19 23.10
N SER A 11 0.63 3.80 21.96
CA SER A 11 0.47 3.09 20.68
C SER A 11 1.75 2.41 20.20
N ILE A 12 2.91 3.09 20.31
CA ILE A 12 4.22 2.57 19.89
C ILE A 12 4.56 1.26 20.59
N SER A 13 4.14 1.10 21.85
CA SER A 13 4.43 -0.10 22.65
C SER A 13 3.91 -1.41 22.02
N TYR A 14 2.87 -1.35 21.17
CA TYR A 14 2.29 -2.53 20.51
C TYR A 14 3.08 -3.04 19.31
N PHE A 15 4.07 -2.30 18.79
CA PHE A 15 4.90 -2.76 17.67
C PHE A 15 6.11 -3.59 18.15
N PHE A 16 5.87 -4.62 18.99
CA PHE A 16 6.90 -5.46 19.61
C PHE A 16 7.90 -4.74 20.54
N LEU A 17 7.59 -3.52 20.99
CA LEU A 17 8.52 -2.69 21.78
C LEU A 17 8.07 -2.46 23.22
N GLY A 18 6.91 -2.99 23.62
CA GLY A 18 6.38 -2.82 24.97
C GLY A 18 7.36 -3.26 26.06
N TRP A 19 8.13 -4.33 25.83
CA TRP A 19 9.11 -4.80 26.80
C TRP A 19 10.28 -3.81 26.97
N LEU A 20 10.73 -3.17 25.90
CA LEU A 20 11.74 -2.11 25.96
C LEU A 20 11.25 -0.90 26.76
N PHE A 21 9.97 -0.53 26.60
CA PHE A 21 9.36 0.56 27.35
C PHE A 21 9.31 0.24 28.85
N LEU A 22 9.09 -1.03 29.22
CA LEU A 22 9.11 -1.49 30.61
C LEU A 22 10.53 -1.57 31.20
N LEU A 23 11.55 -1.80 30.37
CA LEU A 23 12.96 -1.79 30.77
C LEU A 23 13.52 -0.37 30.90
N ALA A 24 13.06 0.57 30.08
CA ALA A 24 13.44 1.99 30.11
C ALA A 24 12.80 2.77 31.28
N LYS A 25 12.84 2.20 32.50
CA LYS A 25 12.16 2.73 33.71
C LYS A 25 12.59 4.15 34.10
N ASN A 26 13.81 4.53 33.73
CA ASN A 26 14.40 5.84 34.06
C ASN A 26 14.08 6.92 33.01
N ASN A 27 13.44 6.56 31.89
CA ASN A 27 13.07 7.54 30.88
C ASN A 27 11.76 8.24 31.29
N PRO A 28 11.76 9.56 31.58
CA PRO A 28 10.56 10.28 32.01
C PRO A 28 9.45 10.26 30.95
N ASN A 29 9.79 10.06 29.68
CA ASN A 29 8.83 9.99 28.57
C ASN A 29 7.99 8.71 28.55
N PHE A 30 8.42 7.66 29.26
CA PHE A 30 7.71 6.38 29.40
C PHE A 30 7.21 6.13 30.82
N ALA A 31 7.49 7.04 31.75
CA ALA A 31 7.14 6.88 33.15
C ALA A 31 5.63 6.97 33.42
N ASN A 32 4.86 7.56 32.49
CA ASN A 32 3.42 7.77 32.62
C ASN A 32 2.67 6.43 32.84
N PRO A 33 1.77 6.34 33.83
CA PRO A 33 1.01 5.12 34.13
C PRO A 33 0.26 4.53 32.93
N PHE A 34 -0.32 5.38 32.08
CA PHE A 34 -1.06 4.96 30.88
C PHE A 34 -0.14 4.23 29.88
N ILE A 35 1.06 4.77 29.63
CA ILE A 35 2.06 4.14 28.76
C ILE A 35 2.49 2.79 29.34
N LYS A 36 2.77 2.74 30.65
CA LYS A 36 3.18 1.51 31.34
C LYS A 36 2.11 0.42 31.27
N GLN A 37 0.84 0.79 31.34
CA GLN A 37 -0.27 -0.15 31.22
C GLN A 37 -0.32 -0.75 29.82
N HIS A 38 -0.35 0.07 28.77
CA HIS A 38 -0.34 -0.39 27.38
C HIS A 38 0.91 -1.21 27.05
N ALA A 39 2.08 -0.80 27.56
CA ALA A 39 3.31 -1.56 27.39
C ALA A 39 3.24 -2.95 28.04
N LYS A 40 2.67 -3.07 29.26
CA LYS A 40 2.45 -4.38 29.90
C LYS A 40 1.51 -5.27 29.07
N ILE A 41 0.42 -4.71 28.56
CA ILE A 41 -0.54 -5.46 27.73
C ILE A 41 0.15 -5.93 26.45
N ALA A 42 0.84 -5.03 25.75
CA ALA A 42 1.60 -5.36 24.56
C ALA A 42 2.63 -6.46 24.83
N THR A 43 3.44 -6.34 25.87
CA THR A 43 4.43 -7.36 26.25
C THR A 43 3.78 -8.72 26.53
N LYS A 44 2.70 -8.75 27.32
CA LYS A 44 1.97 -9.99 27.62
C LYS A 44 1.42 -10.64 26.34
N GLY A 45 0.81 -9.85 25.46
CA GLY A 45 0.25 -10.34 24.20
C GLY A 45 1.32 -10.91 23.27
N HIS A 46 2.45 -10.21 23.11
CA HIS A 46 3.57 -10.73 22.30
C HIS A 46 4.18 -12.00 22.91
N ILE A 47 4.41 -12.04 24.23
CA ILE A 47 4.93 -13.25 24.89
C ILE A 47 3.96 -14.42 24.72
N LEU A 48 2.66 -14.20 24.93
CA LEU A 48 1.65 -15.23 24.73
C LEU A 48 1.67 -15.75 23.30
N PHE A 49 1.71 -14.85 22.30
CA PHE A 49 1.86 -15.22 20.90
C PHE A 49 3.14 -16.05 20.68
N PHE A 50 4.30 -15.59 21.13
CA PHE A 50 5.56 -16.30 20.93
C PHE A 50 5.55 -17.70 21.56
N VAL A 51 5.06 -17.83 22.79
CA VAL A 51 4.99 -19.13 23.48
C VAL A 51 4.00 -20.07 22.79
N THR A 52 2.80 -19.58 22.46
CA THR A 52 1.78 -20.40 21.79
C THR A 52 2.19 -20.80 20.38
N TYR A 53 2.75 -19.88 19.60
CA TYR A 53 3.23 -20.16 18.25
C TYR A 53 4.45 -21.09 18.27
N LEU A 54 5.41 -20.91 19.17
CA LEU A 54 6.56 -21.80 19.30
C LEU A 54 6.12 -23.20 19.74
N PHE A 55 5.23 -23.29 20.73
CA PHE A 55 4.67 -24.57 21.15
C PHE A 55 3.96 -25.28 19.99
N TYR A 56 3.11 -24.54 19.27
CA TYR A 56 2.42 -25.05 18.10
C TYR A 56 3.42 -25.52 17.02
N SER A 57 4.34 -24.66 16.60
CA SER A 57 5.29 -24.91 15.52
C SER A 57 6.22 -26.08 15.82
N HIS A 58 6.69 -26.20 17.07
CA HIS A 58 7.65 -27.23 17.44
C HIS A 58 7.01 -28.58 17.79
N PHE A 59 5.86 -28.57 18.47
CA PHE A 59 5.23 -29.80 18.98
C PHE A 59 4.01 -30.25 18.19
N LEU A 60 3.24 -29.33 17.59
CA LEU A 60 1.95 -29.64 16.97
C LEU A 60 1.94 -29.61 15.45
N SER A 61 2.79 -28.79 14.82
CA SER A 61 2.81 -28.58 13.36
C SER A 61 2.90 -29.90 12.58
N GLY A 62 3.74 -30.83 13.04
CA GLY A 62 3.88 -32.17 12.44
C GLY A 62 2.58 -32.98 12.41
N PHE A 63 1.72 -32.84 13.43
CA PHE A 63 0.42 -33.52 13.49
C PHE A 63 -0.62 -32.92 12.53
N PHE A 64 -0.46 -31.65 12.18
CA PHE A 64 -1.35 -30.93 11.26
C PHE A 64 -0.77 -30.77 9.85
N SER A 65 0.35 -31.44 9.57
CA SER A 65 1.03 -31.40 8.27
C SER A 65 0.33 -32.19 7.16
N TYR A 66 -0.86 -32.75 7.41
CA TYR A 66 -1.62 -33.44 6.37
C TYR A 66 -2.25 -32.44 5.40
N SER A 67 -2.17 -32.76 4.11
CA SER A 67 -2.73 -31.97 3.04
C SER A 67 -4.23 -32.22 2.93
N ILE A 68 -5.04 -31.15 2.87
CA ILE A 68 -6.46 -31.24 2.52
C ILE A 68 -6.53 -31.62 1.03
N PRO A 69 -7.04 -32.81 0.63
CA PRO A 69 -6.86 -33.34 -0.72
C PRO A 69 -7.41 -32.45 -1.85
N VAL A 70 -8.49 -31.73 -1.58
CA VAL A 70 -9.13 -30.82 -2.54
C VAL A 70 -8.42 -29.47 -2.61
N LEU A 71 -7.74 -29.09 -1.53
CA LEU A 71 -7.16 -27.78 -1.34
C LEU A 71 -5.62 -27.79 -1.28
N HIS A 72 -4.91 -28.90 -1.49
CA HIS A 72 -3.43 -28.96 -1.54
C HIS A 72 -2.69 -28.05 -0.52
N ILE A 73 -3.34 -27.73 0.61
CA ILE A 73 -2.91 -26.81 1.65
C ILE A 73 -2.92 -27.68 2.89
N THR A 74 -1.80 -27.64 3.63
CA THR A 74 -1.73 -28.32 4.91
C THR A 74 -2.59 -27.58 5.93
N VAL A 75 -3.25 -28.33 6.81
CA VAL A 75 -3.97 -27.72 7.93
C VAL A 75 -3.02 -26.85 8.77
N ASP A 76 -1.74 -27.25 8.83
CA ASP A 76 -0.67 -26.49 9.46
C ASP A 76 -0.50 -25.06 8.91
N TYR A 77 -0.55 -24.91 7.59
CA TYR A 77 -0.41 -23.60 6.95
C TYR A 77 -1.59 -22.69 7.29
N CYS A 78 -2.82 -23.22 7.30
CA CYS A 78 -4.01 -22.49 7.71
C CYS A 78 -3.93 -22.02 9.17
N ILE A 79 -3.48 -22.90 10.08
CA ILE A 79 -3.32 -22.56 11.50
C ILE A 79 -2.26 -21.47 11.68
N SER A 80 -1.13 -21.57 10.97
CA SER A 80 -0.08 -20.56 10.99
C SER A 80 -0.60 -19.19 10.54
N ILE A 81 -1.36 -19.12 9.44
CA ILE A 81 -2.01 -17.87 9.00
C ILE A 81 -2.93 -17.32 10.09
N ALA A 82 -3.74 -18.17 10.74
CA ALA A 82 -4.64 -17.74 11.79
C ALA A 82 -3.90 -17.14 13.01
N PHE A 83 -2.76 -17.72 13.40
CA PHE A 83 -1.89 -17.15 14.45
C PHE A 83 -1.43 -15.73 14.11
N PHE A 84 -0.86 -15.53 12.92
CA PHE A 84 -0.35 -14.22 12.51
C PHE A 84 -1.47 -13.20 12.28
N LEU A 85 -2.64 -13.65 11.80
CA LEU A 85 -3.83 -12.80 11.67
C LEU A 85 -4.30 -12.32 13.06
N THR A 86 -4.38 -13.23 14.02
CA THR A 86 -4.78 -12.91 15.41
C THR A 86 -3.82 -11.92 16.04
N LEU A 87 -2.50 -12.11 15.85
CA LEU A 87 -1.49 -11.16 16.32
C LEU A 87 -1.64 -9.78 15.66
N THR A 88 -1.85 -9.76 14.35
CA THR A 88 -2.02 -8.50 13.60
C THR A 88 -3.24 -7.73 14.10
N LEU A 89 -4.37 -8.41 14.29
CA LEU A 89 -5.58 -7.82 14.85
C LEU A 89 -5.36 -7.31 16.28
N PHE A 90 -4.62 -8.05 17.11
CA PHE A 90 -4.25 -7.63 18.46
C PHE A 90 -3.44 -6.32 18.44
N ILE A 91 -2.41 -6.21 17.58
CA ILE A 91 -1.59 -5.00 17.43
C ILE A 91 -2.44 -3.81 16.99
N ILE A 92 -3.24 -3.98 15.93
CA ILE A 92 -4.10 -2.90 15.39
C ILE A 92 -5.08 -2.42 16.46
N ARG A 93 -5.73 -3.35 17.17
CA ARG A 93 -6.67 -3.01 18.25
C ARG A 93 -5.95 -2.27 19.38
N GLY A 94 -4.77 -2.72 19.80
CA GLY A 94 -3.97 -2.06 20.82
C GLY A 94 -3.57 -0.63 20.45
N VAL A 95 -3.12 -0.42 19.21
CA VAL A 95 -2.77 0.90 18.66
C VAL A 95 -3.98 1.84 18.67
N TYR A 96 -5.13 1.36 18.19
CA TYR A 96 -6.38 2.12 18.16
C TYR A 96 -6.81 2.58 19.56
N LYS A 97 -6.77 1.67 20.53
CA LYS A 97 -7.13 1.97 21.92
C LYS A 97 -6.17 2.96 22.59
N GLY A 98 -4.86 2.80 22.37
CA GLY A 98 -3.86 3.76 22.82
C GLY A 98 -4.07 5.17 22.25
N GLN A 99 -4.66 5.27 21.04
CA GLN A 99 -5.07 6.55 20.46
C GLN A 99 -6.42 7.07 20.98
N LYS A 100 -7.26 6.25 21.59
CA LYS A 100 -8.58 6.69 22.09
C LYS A 100 -8.63 7.03 23.58
N ASP A 101 -7.49 6.98 24.27
CA ASP A 101 -7.41 7.11 25.74
C ASP A 101 -8.17 5.98 26.48
N GLU A 102 -8.36 4.80 25.86
CA GLU A 102 -9.08 3.66 26.44
C GLU A 102 -8.18 2.82 27.38
N THR A 103 -8.72 2.39 28.53
CA THR A 103 -7.99 1.63 29.57
C THR A 103 -8.42 0.15 29.64
N GLU A 104 -7.78 -0.69 30.48
CA GLU A 104 -8.14 -2.13 30.65
C GLU A 104 -9.63 -2.39 30.88
N LYS A 105 -10.33 -1.50 31.60
CA LYS A 105 -11.77 -1.68 31.87
C LYS A 105 -12.65 -1.51 30.63
N ASP A 106 -12.16 -0.79 29.62
CA ASP A 106 -12.81 -0.63 28.32
C ASP A 106 -12.41 -1.77 27.36
N MET A 107 -11.52 -2.69 27.78
CA MET A 107 -11.06 -3.81 26.95
C MET A 107 -12.01 -5.00 26.94
N GLU A 108 -12.79 -5.20 28.00
CA GLU A 108 -13.73 -6.34 28.12
C GLU A 108 -15.07 -6.13 27.39
N ASN A 109 -15.47 -4.88 27.13
CA ASN A 109 -16.85 -4.57 26.73
C ASN A 109 -17.11 -4.29 25.23
N ASP A 110 -16.09 -4.30 24.38
CA ASP A 110 -16.25 -3.83 22.99
C ASP A 110 -16.23 -4.98 21.98
N ASN A 111 -17.39 -5.62 21.81
CA ASN A 111 -17.66 -6.67 20.81
C ASN A 111 -18.24 -6.12 19.48
N ASN A 112 -18.42 -4.80 19.33
CA ASN A 112 -19.24 -4.22 18.25
C ASN A 112 -18.47 -3.54 17.11
N THR A 113 -17.15 -3.72 17.00
CA THR A 113 -16.33 -3.07 15.95
C THR A 113 -16.60 -3.53 14.51
N PHE A 114 -17.45 -4.53 14.27
CA PHE A 114 -17.78 -5.05 12.94
C PHE A 114 -19.28 -4.94 12.61
N SER A 115 -19.90 -3.77 12.79
CA SER A 115 -21.25 -3.55 12.26
C SER A 115 -21.23 -3.54 10.72
N VAL A 116 -21.72 -4.62 10.09
CA VAL A 116 -21.80 -4.83 8.63
C VAL A 116 -23.00 -4.12 8.00
N GLN A 117 -23.42 -2.97 8.51
CA GLN A 117 -24.46 -2.17 7.83
C GLN A 117 -23.82 -1.47 6.63
N GLY A 118 -24.02 -2.04 5.44
CA GLY A 118 -23.60 -1.45 4.17
C GLY A 118 -24.57 -0.39 3.66
N CYS A 119 -24.08 0.54 2.84
CA CYS A 119 -24.91 1.48 2.12
C CYS A 119 -25.42 0.79 0.85
N THR A 120 -26.75 0.71 0.68
CA THR A 120 -27.36 0.27 -0.57
C THR A 120 -27.71 1.50 -1.39
N PHE A 121 -27.03 1.68 -2.53
CA PHE A 121 -27.34 2.72 -3.49
C PHE A 121 -28.30 2.15 -4.54
N GLN A 122 -29.43 2.83 -4.77
CA GLN A 122 -30.29 2.53 -5.91
C GLN A 122 -29.88 3.42 -7.09
N TYR A 123 -29.61 2.80 -8.23
CA TYR A 123 -29.26 3.47 -9.47
C TYR A 123 -30.36 3.19 -10.50
N THR A 124 -31.55 3.75 -10.26
CA THR A 124 -32.71 3.58 -11.14
C THR A 124 -32.47 4.25 -12.50
N GLY A 125 -32.61 3.51 -13.60
CA GLY A 125 -32.51 4.06 -14.96
C GLY A 125 -31.11 4.11 -15.57
N VAL A 126 -30.14 3.39 -15.00
CA VAL A 126 -28.78 3.29 -15.55
C VAL A 126 -28.77 2.39 -16.80
N GLY A 127 -28.25 2.92 -17.92
CA GLY A 127 -28.16 2.19 -19.19
C GLY A 127 -27.17 1.02 -19.13
N GLU A 128 -27.33 0.03 -20.02
CA GLU A 128 -26.51 -1.19 -20.05
C GLU A 128 -25.00 -0.92 -20.16
N ALA A 129 -24.61 0.12 -20.89
CA ALA A 129 -23.23 0.54 -21.01
C ALA A 129 -22.63 0.94 -19.65
N GLN A 130 -23.38 1.68 -18.83
CA GLN A 130 -22.95 2.08 -17.49
C GLN A 130 -22.93 0.88 -16.53
N ARG A 131 -23.90 -0.04 -16.63
CA ARG A 131 -23.89 -1.32 -15.87
C ARG A 131 -22.65 -2.15 -16.18
N THR A 132 -22.25 -2.20 -17.45
CA THR A 132 -21.04 -2.90 -17.90
C THR A 132 -19.78 -2.23 -17.34
N LEU A 133 -19.68 -0.90 -17.40
CA LEU A 133 -18.55 -0.17 -16.80
C LEU A 133 -18.46 -0.40 -15.29
N LEU A 134 -19.59 -0.43 -14.58
CA LEU A 134 -19.63 -0.76 -13.16
C LEU A 134 -19.09 -2.17 -12.88
N LEU A 135 -19.49 -3.17 -13.67
CA LEU A 135 -18.95 -4.53 -13.52
C LEU A 135 -17.45 -4.60 -13.80
N LEU A 136 -16.98 -3.94 -14.87
CA LEU A 136 -15.56 -3.89 -15.23
C LEU A 136 -14.70 -3.19 -14.16
N SER A 137 -15.28 -2.30 -13.34
CA SER A 137 -14.57 -1.67 -12.21
C SER A 137 -14.18 -2.66 -11.10
N TYR A 138 -14.69 -3.88 -11.13
CA TYR A 138 -14.30 -4.95 -10.19
C TYR A 138 -13.30 -5.94 -10.78
N ILE A 139 -12.92 -5.79 -12.05
CA ILE A 139 -11.87 -6.61 -12.67
C ILE A 139 -10.51 -5.99 -12.33
N PRO A 140 -9.59 -6.74 -11.69
CA PRO A 140 -8.28 -6.21 -11.30
C PRO A 140 -7.51 -5.52 -12.42
N PHE A 141 -6.87 -4.39 -12.09
CA PHE A 141 -6.05 -3.53 -12.96
C PHE A 141 -6.79 -2.86 -14.12
N LEU A 142 -7.66 -3.58 -14.84
CA LEU A 142 -8.56 -2.98 -15.83
C LEU A 142 -9.46 -1.92 -15.18
N SER A 143 -9.91 -2.17 -13.96
CA SER A 143 -10.71 -1.26 -13.17
C SER A 143 -10.12 0.15 -13.09
N MET A 144 -8.80 0.30 -12.95
CA MET A 144 -8.11 1.59 -12.89
C MET A 144 -8.35 2.45 -14.15
N ILE A 145 -8.42 1.80 -15.33
CA ILE A 145 -8.71 2.50 -16.59
C ILE A 145 -10.19 2.90 -16.65
N ILE A 146 -11.08 2.06 -16.08
CA ILE A 146 -12.52 2.29 -16.06
C ILE A 146 -12.92 3.42 -15.13
N GLU A 147 -12.34 3.48 -13.93
CA GLU A 147 -12.58 4.58 -12.96
C GLU A 147 -12.44 5.93 -13.63
N ARG A 148 -11.38 6.09 -14.43
CA ARG A 148 -11.08 7.33 -15.11
C ARG A 148 -12.13 7.71 -16.15
N LYS A 149 -12.71 6.73 -16.83
CA LYS A 149 -13.77 6.99 -17.82
C LYS A 149 -15.12 7.27 -17.15
N TYR A 150 -15.34 6.77 -15.95
CA TYR A 150 -16.61 6.87 -15.25
C TYR A 150 -16.41 6.96 -13.73
N GLN A 151 -16.14 8.18 -13.24
CA GLN A 151 -15.89 8.43 -11.82
C GLN A 151 -17.21 8.51 -11.05
N ASN A 152 -17.41 7.59 -10.12
CA ASN A 152 -18.44 7.65 -9.09
C ASN A 152 -18.00 6.82 -7.87
N ILE A 153 -18.77 6.88 -6.78
CA ILE A 153 -18.43 6.17 -5.53
C ILE A 153 -18.29 4.65 -5.78
N ALA A 154 -19.12 4.09 -6.65
CA ALA A 154 -19.13 2.67 -6.97
C ALA A 154 -17.87 2.22 -7.72
N THR A 155 -17.51 2.92 -8.79
CA THR A 155 -16.32 2.60 -9.59
C THR A 155 -15.04 2.84 -8.80
N SER A 156 -14.94 3.96 -8.07
CA SER A 156 -13.79 4.23 -7.21
C SER A 156 -13.62 3.19 -6.11
N THR A 157 -14.72 2.74 -5.50
CA THR A 157 -14.66 1.67 -4.50
C THR A 157 -14.28 0.33 -5.14
N GLY A 158 -14.89 0.01 -6.29
CA GLY A 158 -14.58 -1.19 -7.08
C GLY A 158 -13.11 -1.28 -7.45
N VAL A 159 -12.49 -0.16 -7.85
CA VAL A 159 -11.06 -0.11 -8.20
C VAL A 159 -10.19 -0.39 -7.00
N ARG A 160 -10.47 0.22 -5.84
CA ARG A 160 -9.70 0.00 -4.62
C ARG A 160 -9.75 -1.47 -4.19
N VAL A 161 -10.95 -2.05 -4.14
CA VAL A 161 -11.15 -3.45 -3.75
C VAL A 161 -10.50 -4.40 -4.77
N SER A 162 -10.76 -4.20 -6.06
CA SER A 162 -10.24 -5.08 -7.13
C SER A 162 -8.73 -4.98 -7.29
N SER A 163 -8.13 -3.81 -7.06
CA SER A 163 -6.67 -3.65 -7.11
C SER A 163 -5.98 -4.37 -5.97
N ILE A 164 -6.52 -4.28 -4.74
CA ILE A 164 -6.01 -5.03 -3.58
C ILE A 164 -6.18 -6.53 -3.81
N PHE A 165 -7.38 -6.95 -4.22
CA PHE A 165 -7.66 -8.35 -4.51
C PHE A 165 -6.75 -8.90 -5.62
N GLY A 166 -6.56 -8.15 -6.71
CA GLY A 166 -5.67 -8.50 -7.80
C GLY A 166 -4.22 -8.65 -7.37
N PHE A 167 -3.73 -7.74 -6.53
CA PHE A 167 -2.38 -7.81 -5.99
C PHE A 167 -2.19 -9.05 -5.11
N VAL A 168 -3.14 -9.33 -4.21
CA VAL A 168 -3.12 -10.52 -3.35
C VAL A 168 -3.20 -11.81 -4.18
N TYR A 169 -4.06 -11.84 -5.20
CA TYR A 169 -4.17 -12.98 -6.12
C TYR A 169 -2.86 -13.22 -6.88
N ILE A 170 -2.26 -12.18 -7.46
CA ILE A 170 -0.97 -12.32 -8.18
C ILE A 170 0.13 -12.81 -7.24
N LEU A 171 0.22 -12.28 -6.01
CA LEU A 171 1.21 -12.74 -5.04
C LEU A 171 1.01 -14.21 -4.67
N SER A 172 -0.23 -14.63 -4.45
CA SER A 172 -0.58 -16.05 -4.22
C SER A 172 -0.14 -16.91 -5.41
N PHE A 173 -0.51 -16.49 -6.62
CA PHE A 173 -0.21 -17.21 -7.86
C PHE A 173 1.29 -17.32 -8.15
N ILE A 174 2.07 -16.29 -7.85
CA ILE A 174 3.52 -16.32 -8.04
C ILE A 174 4.19 -17.30 -7.08
N ASN A 175 3.69 -17.37 -5.84
CA ASN A 175 4.29 -18.20 -4.80
C ASN A 175 3.89 -19.68 -4.93
N GLY A 176 2.65 -19.96 -5.35
CA GLY A 176 2.11 -21.33 -5.39
C GLY A 176 1.61 -21.81 -6.75
N GLY A 177 1.61 -20.97 -7.79
CA GLY A 177 0.99 -21.28 -9.07
C GLY A 177 -0.54 -21.38 -8.95
N PHE A 178 -1.15 -22.34 -9.66
CA PHE A 178 -2.55 -22.73 -9.42
C PHE A 178 -2.68 -23.63 -8.19
N ASP A 179 -2.07 -23.22 -7.09
CA ASP A 179 -2.35 -23.81 -5.79
C ASP A 179 -3.76 -23.43 -5.34
N SER A 180 -4.21 -24.05 -4.27
CA SER A 180 -5.61 -23.89 -3.89
C SER A 180 -5.92 -22.58 -3.24
N LEU A 181 -4.93 -21.85 -2.71
CA LEU A 181 -5.16 -20.48 -2.27
C LEU A 181 -5.48 -19.60 -3.47
N SER A 182 -4.68 -19.70 -4.54
CA SER A 182 -4.91 -18.97 -5.78
C SER A 182 -6.23 -19.38 -6.44
N MET A 183 -6.56 -20.67 -6.44
CA MET A 183 -7.84 -21.18 -6.95
C MET A 183 -9.04 -20.73 -6.09
N ILE A 184 -8.93 -20.76 -4.76
CA ILE A 184 -9.96 -20.23 -3.85
C ILE A 184 -10.16 -18.74 -4.11
N LEU A 185 -9.08 -17.97 -4.21
CA LEU A 185 -9.14 -16.54 -4.47
C LEU A 185 -9.82 -16.29 -5.83
N LEU A 186 -9.38 -16.97 -6.89
CA LEU A 186 -9.96 -16.85 -8.23
C LEU A 186 -11.46 -17.20 -8.23
N PHE A 187 -11.83 -18.32 -7.62
CA PHE A 187 -13.22 -18.77 -7.53
C PHE A 187 -14.08 -17.79 -6.73
N THR A 188 -13.57 -17.29 -5.60
CA THR A 188 -14.25 -16.26 -4.78
C THR A 188 -14.42 -14.98 -5.57
N GLY A 189 -13.42 -14.56 -6.35
CA GLY A 189 -13.49 -13.41 -7.24
C GLY A 189 -14.56 -13.58 -8.33
N ILE A 190 -14.62 -14.75 -8.98
CA ILE A 190 -15.64 -15.08 -9.98
C ILE A 190 -17.04 -15.06 -9.35
N LEU A 191 -17.23 -15.73 -8.21
CA LEU A 191 -18.51 -15.73 -7.50
C LEU A 191 -18.95 -14.31 -7.11
N ALA A 192 -18.02 -13.50 -6.60
CA ALA A 192 -18.31 -12.11 -6.27
C ALA A 192 -18.72 -11.31 -7.51
N LEU A 193 -18.02 -11.46 -8.64
CA LEU A 193 -18.37 -10.79 -9.91
C LEU A 193 -19.74 -11.25 -10.43
N VAL A 194 -20.04 -12.55 -10.39
CA VAL A 194 -21.35 -13.09 -10.82
C VAL A 194 -22.46 -12.59 -9.91
N PHE A 195 -22.24 -12.57 -8.60
CA PHE A 195 -23.18 -12.02 -7.63
C PHE A 195 -23.46 -10.54 -7.86
N LEU A 196 -22.40 -9.74 -8.07
CA LEU A 196 -22.51 -8.32 -8.38
C LEU A 196 -23.26 -8.12 -9.72
N ALA A 197 -22.91 -8.87 -10.76
CA ALA A 197 -23.60 -8.81 -12.05
C ALA A 197 -25.10 -9.14 -11.90
N ALA A 198 -25.44 -10.25 -11.24
CA ALA A 198 -26.83 -10.62 -11.01
C ALA A 198 -27.59 -9.52 -10.24
N ARG A 199 -26.97 -8.91 -9.23
CA ARG A 199 -27.57 -7.78 -8.51
C ARG A 199 -27.75 -6.55 -9.39
N PHE A 200 -26.77 -6.20 -10.23
CA PHE A 200 -26.81 -5.01 -11.09
C PHE A 200 -27.84 -5.14 -12.21
N PHE A 201 -27.89 -6.30 -12.87
CA PHE A 201 -28.75 -6.51 -14.02
C PHE A 201 -30.20 -6.85 -13.63
N LEU A 202 -30.43 -7.45 -12.45
CA LEU A 202 -31.79 -7.83 -12.04
C LEU A 202 -32.48 -6.81 -11.12
N ASN A 203 -31.74 -6.08 -10.27
CA ASN A 203 -32.35 -5.28 -9.20
C ASN A 203 -32.02 -3.78 -9.23
N ASP A 204 -31.22 -3.30 -10.19
CA ASP A 204 -30.75 -1.89 -10.26
C ASP A 204 -30.14 -1.38 -8.94
N SER A 205 -29.67 -2.31 -8.10
CA SER A 205 -29.22 -2.06 -6.74
C SER A 205 -27.73 -2.33 -6.63
N TYR A 206 -27.02 -1.40 -6.01
CA TYR A 206 -25.60 -1.48 -5.74
C TYR A 206 -25.36 -1.51 -4.23
N VAL A 207 -24.65 -2.53 -3.74
CA VAL A 207 -24.31 -2.65 -2.32
C VAL A 207 -22.82 -2.39 -2.16
N ILE A 208 -22.47 -1.31 -1.46
CA ILE A 208 -21.12 -1.13 -0.94
C ILE A 208 -21.14 -1.50 0.53
N PRO A 209 -20.44 -2.57 0.93
CA PRO A 209 -20.11 -2.77 2.33
C PRO A 209 -19.37 -1.53 2.85
N ALA A 210 -19.82 -0.95 3.97
CA ALA A 210 -19.19 0.25 4.55
C ALA A 210 -17.69 0.08 4.83
N LEU A 211 -17.22 -1.17 4.96
CA LEU A 211 -15.81 -1.50 5.05
C LEU A 211 -15.01 -1.08 3.81
N PHE A 212 -15.58 -1.20 2.62
CA PHE A 212 -14.90 -0.91 1.36
C PHE A 212 -14.73 0.60 1.12
N GLU A 213 -15.67 1.43 1.60
CA GLU A 213 -15.53 2.89 1.53
C GLU A 213 -14.34 3.41 2.34
N ARG A 214 -13.97 2.68 3.41
CA ARG A 214 -12.84 3.02 4.29
C ARG A 214 -11.48 2.64 3.70
N ILE A 215 -11.46 1.87 2.61
CA ILE A 215 -10.21 1.51 1.95
C ILE A 215 -9.63 2.78 1.31
N PRO A 216 -8.41 3.20 1.67
CA PRO A 216 -7.77 4.37 1.07
C PRO A 216 -7.43 4.13 -0.40
N GLY A 217 -7.33 5.22 -1.17
CA GLY A 217 -6.88 5.17 -2.56
C GLY A 217 -5.40 4.80 -2.67
N ILE A 218 -4.97 4.32 -3.84
CA ILE A 218 -3.59 3.86 -4.10
C ILE A 218 -2.55 4.96 -3.82
N ALA A 219 -2.82 6.20 -4.23
CA ALA A 219 -1.94 7.34 -3.96
C ALA A 219 -1.74 7.57 -2.44
N SER A 220 -2.84 7.55 -1.67
CA SER A 220 -2.77 7.69 -0.21
C SER A 220 -2.05 6.52 0.46
N ILE A 221 -2.26 5.28 -0.03
CA ILE A 221 -1.50 4.11 0.44
C ILE A 221 0.00 4.32 0.20
N TYR A 222 0.37 4.84 -0.96
CA TYR A 222 1.77 5.10 -1.29
C TYR A 222 2.38 6.19 -0.40
N GLU A 223 1.68 7.30 -0.14
CA GLU A 223 2.12 8.34 0.80
C GLU A 223 2.36 7.77 2.20
N ILE A 224 1.44 6.92 2.69
CA ILE A 224 1.58 6.20 3.96
C ILE A 224 2.86 5.35 3.93
N ILE A 225 3.04 4.51 2.92
CA ILE A 225 4.22 3.62 2.80
C ILE A 225 5.53 4.44 2.82
N ARG A 226 5.60 5.58 2.12
CA ARG A 226 6.81 6.42 2.09
C ARG A 226 7.09 7.12 3.41
N SER A 227 6.06 7.43 4.20
CA SER A 227 6.25 8.06 5.51
C SER A 227 6.74 7.08 6.59
N VAL A 228 6.47 5.77 6.42
CA VAL A 228 6.79 4.71 7.40
C VAL A 228 8.29 4.62 7.75
N PRO A 229 9.26 4.57 6.81
CA PRO A 229 10.68 4.44 7.16
C PRO A 229 11.17 5.56 8.08
N SER A 230 10.80 6.82 7.78
CA SER A 230 11.19 7.97 8.61
C SER A 230 10.55 7.92 10.00
N TYR A 231 9.29 7.49 10.07
CA TYR A 231 8.60 7.31 11.34
C TYR A 231 9.22 6.20 12.20
N LEU A 232 9.63 5.08 11.58
CA LEU A 232 10.31 3.98 12.27
C LEU A 232 11.71 4.39 12.78
N ALA A 233 12.45 5.18 12.01
CA ALA A 233 13.74 5.72 12.45
C ALA A 233 13.57 6.61 13.71
N ASP A 234 12.61 7.52 13.68
CA ASP A 234 12.30 8.41 14.80
C ASP A 234 11.72 7.65 16.02
N MET A 235 11.01 6.55 15.78
CA MET A 235 10.57 5.62 16.84
C MET A 235 11.76 4.99 17.57
N GLY A 236 12.81 4.64 16.84
CA GLY A 236 14.10 4.26 17.42
C GLY A 236 14.67 5.36 18.32
N GLU A 237 14.69 6.61 17.84
CA GLU A 237 15.20 7.76 18.60
C GLU A 237 14.41 8.04 19.88
N VAL A 238 13.09 7.85 19.86
CA VAL A 238 12.24 7.95 21.06
C VAL A 238 12.61 6.88 22.07
N ILE A 239 12.77 5.63 21.62
CA ILE A 239 13.18 4.50 22.49
C ILE A 239 14.50 4.79 23.19
N PHE A 240 15.48 5.33 22.46
CA PHE A 240 16.79 5.67 22.99
C PHE A 240 16.86 7.03 23.69
N GLY A 241 15.73 7.70 23.93
CA GLY A 241 15.66 8.95 24.69
C GLY A 241 16.27 10.17 23.99
N LYS A 242 16.52 10.08 22.68
CA LYS A 242 17.00 11.22 21.86
C LYS A 242 15.84 12.14 21.46
N LYS A 243 14.62 11.60 21.37
CA LYS A 243 13.38 12.33 21.09
C LYS A 243 12.33 12.06 22.15
N ASP A 244 11.49 13.06 22.37
CA ASP A 244 10.46 13.05 23.39
C ASP A 244 9.16 12.36 22.93
N SER A 245 8.80 12.55 21.67
CA SER A 245 7.59 12.00 21.06
C SER A 245 7.70 12.05 19.55
N ILE A 246 6.92 11.20 18.88
CA ILE A 246 6.78 11.20 17.43
C ILE A 246 5.31 11.25 17.04
N SER A 247 5.04 11.71 15.83
CA SER A 247 3.69 11.81 15.28
C SER A 247 3.69 11.35 13.83
N PHE A 248 3.05 10.22 13.55
CA PHE A 248 2.92 9.73 12.18
C PHE A 248 2.21 10.74 11.26
N ALA A 249 1.20 11.44 11.78
CA ALA A 249 0.48 12.46 11.02
C ALA A 249 1.40 13.61 10.55
N ASP A 250 2.41 13.95 11.35
CA ASP A 250 3.34 15.03 11.01
C ASP A 250 4.32 14.53 9.93
N HIS A 251 4.78 13.28 9.99
CA HIS A 251 5.56 12.66 8.91
C HIS A 251 4.77 12.54 7.60
N LEU A 252 3.50 12.15 7.68
CA LEU A 252 2.62 12.08 6.51
C LEU A 252 2.44 13.46 5.89
N LYS A 253 2.13 14.48 6.70
CA LYS A 253 1.99 15.87 6.23
C LYS A 253 3.28 16.39 5.59
N ASN A 254 4.42 16.17 6.23
CA ASN A 254 5.72 16.57 5.69
C ASN A 254 6.03 15.86 4.36
N THR A 255 5.61 14.60 4.19
CA THR A 255 5.77 13.86 2.94
C THR A 255 4.89 14.46 1.84
N GLN A 256 3.63 14.77 2.17
CA GLN A 256 2.69 15.42 1.25
C GLN A 256 3.16 16.81 0.80
N GLU A 257 3.68 17.62 1.73
CA GLU A 257 4.24 18.94 1.42
C GLU A 257 5.47 18.85 0.51
N LYS A 258 6.39 17.91 0.79
CA LYS A 258 7.54 17.64 -0.10
C LYS A 258 7.10 17.18 -1.48
N ASP A 259 6.08 16.35 -1.56
CA ASP A 259 5.57 15.84 -2.83
C ASP A 259 4.93 16.94 -3.67
N LYS A 260 4.18 17.83 -3.03
CA LYS A 260 3.62 19.03 -3.64
C LYS A 260 4.72 19.98 -4.16
N ASN A 261 5.69 20.36 -3.32
CA ASN A 261 6.76 21.28 -3.72
C ASN A 261 7.57 20.74 -4.91
N PHE A 262 7.87 19.45 -4.91
CA PHE A 262 8.55 18.79 -6.02
C PHE A 262 7.71 18.84 -7.29
N ARG A 263 6.40 18.58 -7.19
CA ARG A 263 5.47 18.65 -8.32
C ARG A 263 5.40 20.07 -8.89
N ASP A 264 5.21 21.08 -8.05
CA ASP A 264 5.14 22.48 -8.48
C ASP A 264 6.42 22.88 -9.23
N SER A 265 7.58 22.42 -8.74
CA SER A 265 8.87 22.65 -9.40
C SER A 265 9.01 21.94 -10.75
N LEU A 266 8.44 20.75 -10.90
CA LEU A 266 8.41 20.02 -12.17
C LEU A 266 7.53 20.72 -13.20
N GLU A 267 6.33 21.13 -12.79
CA GLU A 267 5.36 21.81 -13.66
C GLU A 267 5.91 23.13 -14.18
N GLN A 268 6.64 23.88 -13.35
CA GLN A 268 7.26 25.15 -13.76
C GLN A 268 8.37 24.97 -14.80
N TYR A 269 9.10 23.85 -14.76
CA TYR A 269 10.30 23.65 -15.55
C TYR A 269 10.07 22.81 -16.83
N PHE A 270 9.20 21.80 -16.78
CA PHE A 270 8.96 20.87 -17.88
C PHE A 270 7.63 21.16 -18.60
N THR A 271 7.71 21.88 -19.72
CA THR A 271 6.54 22.42 -20.44
C THR A 271 6.28 21.79 -21.80
N ASP A 272 7.23 21.05 -22.39
CA ASP A 272 7.06 20.50 -23.75
C ASP A 272 6.16 19.25 -23.74
N GLU A 273 5.01 19.36 -24.40
CA GLU A 273 3.97 18.33 -24.46
C GLU A 273 4.08 17.40 -25.67
N ALA A 274 4.96 17.67 -26.62
CA ALA A 274 4.99 16.94 -27.89
C ALA A 274 5.47 15.48 -27.70
N LEU A 275 4.65 14.51 -28.10
CA LEU A 275 5.02 13.09 -28.17
C LEU A 275 4.74 12.54 -29.56
N LEU A 276 5.57 11.58 -29.99
CA LEU A 276 5.40 10.86 -31.26
C LEU A 276 4.17 9.93 -31.25
N PHE A 277 3.82 9.41 -30.08
CA PHE A 277 2.72 8.46 -29.90
C PHE A 277 1.92 8.83 -28.65
N LYS A 278 0.73 8.21 -28.51
CA LYS A 278 -0.11 8.41 -27.33
C LYS A 278 0.65 8.06 -26.03
N PRO A 279 0.50 8.85 -24.95
CA PRO A 279 1.27 8.68 -23.71
C PRO A 279 1.15 7.30 -23.05
N PHE A 280 0.05 6.58 -23.26
CA PHE A 280 -0.14 5.28 -22.61
C PHE A 280 0.92 4.24 -23.00
N TRP A 281 1.50 4.35 -24.20
CA TRP A 281 2.56 3.44 -24.66
C TRP A 281 3.87 3.58 -23.86
N ILE A 282 4.04 4.65 -23.08
CA ILE A 282 5.21 4.87 -22.22
C ILE A 282 5.35 3.76 -21.17
N PHE A 283 4.24 3.17 -20.73
CA PHE A 283 4.25 2.14 -19.69
C PHE A 283 4.27 0.72 -20.25
N VAL A 284 4.15 0.53 -21.56
CA VAL A 284 4.22 -0.81 -22.16
C VAL A 284 5.69 -1.20 -22.32
N PRO A 285 6.16 -2.30 -21.69
CA PRO A 285 7.55 -2.74 -21.80
C PRO A 285 7.98 -2.92 -23.25
N PHE A 286 9.24 -2.63 -23.56
CA PHE A 286 9.86 -2.65 -24.90
C PHE A 286 9.32 -1.61 -25.90
N PHE A 287 8.00 -1.44 -26.01
CA PHE A 287 7.40 -0.38 -26.81
C PHE A 287 7.83 1.00 -26.33
N ASN A 288 7.98 1.18 -25.03
CA ASN A 288 8.38 2.45 -24.45
C ASN A 288 9.79 2.94 -24.84
N LEU A 289 10.63 2.06 -25.40
CA LEU A 289 11.96 2.43 -25.89
C LEU A 289 11.90 3.45 -27.03
N ILE A 290 10.79 3.52 -27.77
CA ILE A 290 10.58 4.54 -28.82
C ILE A 290 10.56 5.97 -28.28
N PHE A 291 10.29 6.16 -26.99
CA PHE A 291 10.28 7.48 -26.34
C PHE A 291 11.64 7.90 -25.79
N LEU A 292 12.63 7.00 -25.77
CA LEU A 292 13.98 7.28 -25.27
C LEU A 292 14.67 8.44 -26.02
N PRO A 293 14.59 8.56 -27.36
CA PRO A 293 15.13 9.72 -28.08
C PRO A 293 14.59 11.07 -27.58
N LYS A 294 13.34 11.13 -27.11
CA LYS A 294 12.71 12.37 -26.61
C LYS A 294 13.46 12.96 -25.42
N LEU A 295 14.03 12.10 -24.55
CA LEU A 295 14.81 12.54 -23.40
C LEU A 295 16.11 13.28 -23.79
N PHE A 296 16.61 13.02 -25.00
CA PHE A 296 17.82 13.65 -25.54
C PHE A 296 17.51 14.87 -26.41
N THR A 297 16.41 14.82 -27.18
CA THR A 297 16.02 15.91 -28.10
C THR A 297 15.28 17.04 -27.42
N SER A 298 14.47 16.77 -26.38
CA SER A 298 13.74 17.79 -25.63
C SER A 298 14.07 17.72 -24.14
N ARG A 299 14.86 18.69 -23.69
CA ARG A 299 15.29 18.79 -22.29
C ARG A 299 14.19 19.27 -21.32
N THR A 300 13.08 19.77 -21.87
CA THR A 300 11.93 20.32 -21.13
C THR A 300 10.67 19.46 -21.30
N THR A 301 10.79 18.22 -21.80
CA THR A 301 9.65 17.31 -21.95
C THR A 301 8.93 17.06 -20.62
N ARG A 302 7.61 17.30 -20.58
CA ARG A 302 6.78 17.02 -19.39
C ARG A 302 6.75 15.53 -19.05
N TYR A 303 6.96 14.65 -20.04
CA TYR A 303 6.93 13.20 -19.86
C TYR A 303 8.21 12.59 -19.30
N VAL A 304 9.19 13.41 -18.86
CA VAL A 304 10.50 12.93 -18.37
C VAL A 304 10.37 11.86 -17.29
N LEU A 305 9.48 12.07 -16.31
CA LEU A 305 9.29 11.19 -15.17
C LEU A 305 8.50 9.92 -15.56
N ALA A 306 7.50 10.07 -16.44
CA ALA A 306 6.76 8.95 -17.00
C ALA A 306 7.67 8.02 -17.83
N ILE A 307 8.49 8.59 -18.73
CA ILE A 307 9.44 7.83 -19.55
C ILE A 307 10.47 7.15 -18.65
N GLY A 308 11.00 7.85 -17.64
CA GLY A 308 11.93 7.28 -16.68
C GLY A 308 11.36 6.05 -15.97
N GLN A 309 10.14 6.13 -15.43
CA GLN A 309 9.47 4.99 -14.80
C GLN A 309 9.13 3.87 -15.80
N GLY A 310 8.73 4.21 -17.03
CA GLY A 310 8.55 3.24 -18.11
C GLY A 310 9.82 2.44 -18.37
N LEU A 311 10.98 3.12 -18.48
CA LEU A 311 12.27 2.44 -18.65
C LEU A 311 12.59 1.50 -17.48
N VAL A 312 12.22 1.87 -16.25
CA VAL A 312 12.34 0.96 -15.10
C VAL A 312 11.45 -0.27 -15.25
N ILE A 313 10.21 -0.15 -15.75
CA ILE A 313 9.35 -1.31 -16.05
C ILE A 313 10.05 -2.23 -17.04
N THR A 314 10.60 -1.68 -18.13
CA THR A 314 11.34 -2.48 -19.13
C THR A 314 12.57 -3.14 -18.55
N LEU A 315 13.32 -2.44 -17.70
CA LEU A 315 14.47 -3.00 -17.00
C LEU A 315 14.07 -4.16 -16.09
N LEU A 316 13.00 -4.02 -15.30
CA LEU A 316 12.47 -5.10 -14.46
C LEU A 316 12.01 -6.29 -15.30
N ALA A 317 11.34 -6.07 -16.43
CA ALA A 317 10.95 -7.13 -17.35
C ALA A 317 12.17 -7.87 -17.91
N LEU A 318 13.24 -7.16 -18.28
CA LEU A 318 14.50 -7.74 -18.73
C LEU A 318 15.19 -8.53 -17.61
N CYS A 319 15.26 -7.99 -16.38
CA CYS A 319 15.84 -8.70 -15.24
C CYS A 319 15.06 -10.00 -14.95
N ILE A 320 13.74 -9.95 -14.92
CA ILE A 320 12.90 -11.14 -14.74
C ILE A 320 13.15 -12.14 -15.88
N GLY A 321 13.15 -11.66 -17.13
CA GLY A 321 13.40 -12.49 -18.30
C GLY A 321 14.77 -13.19 -18.27
N PHE A 322 15.80 -12.47 -17.85
CA PHE A 322 17.17 -12.96 -17.75
C PHE A 322 17.36 -13.98 -16.60
N PHE A 323 16.82 -13.70 -15.42
CA PHE A 323 17.02 -14.57 -14.23
C PHE A 323 16.00 -15.72 -14.13
N TYR A 324 14.79 -15.56 -14.69
CA TYR A 324 13.65 -16.47 -14.46
C TYR A 324 12.86 -16.86 -15.73
N SER A 325 13.30 -16.49 -16.94
CA SER A 325 12.58 -16.61 -18.23
C SER A 325 11.48 -15.57 -18.47
N PHE A 326 11.28 -15.20 -19.74
CA PHE A 326 10.18 -14.33 -20.19
C PHE A 326 8.79 -14.97 -20.09
N THR A 327 8.72 -16.25 -19.68
CA THR A 327 7.47 -16.94 -19.34
C THR A 327 7.19 -16.95 -17.83
N SER A 328 8.04 -16.32 -17.02
CA SER A 328 7.90 -16.32 -15.56
C SER A 328 6.61 -15.62 -15.10
N PRO A 329 5.86 -16.21 -14.15
CA PRO A 329 4.73 -15.55 -13.48
C PRO A 329 5.11 -14.22 -12.81
N LEU A 330 6.38 -14.00 -12.48
CA LEU A 330 6.87 -12.74 -11.91
C LEU A 330 6.57 -11.52 -12.79
N LEU A 331 6.47 -11.71 -14.11
CA LEU A 331 6.08 -10.65 -15.04
C LEU A 331 4.67 -10.10 -14.76
N LEU A 332 3.78 -10.89 -14.12
CA LEU A 332 2.44 -10.44 -13.73
C LEU A 332 2.49 -9.29 -12.72
N LEU A 333 3.55 -9.17 -11.90
CA LEU A 333 3.73 -8.03 -10.99
C LEU A 333 3.82 -6.70 -11.74
N LEU A 334 4.23 -6.71 -13.01
CA LEU A 334 4.31 -5.51 -13.83
C LEU A 334 2.93 -5.02 -14.29
N LEU A 335 1.87 -5.83 -14.18
CA LEU A 335 0.52 -5.38 -14.54
C LEU A 335 0.08 -4.18 -13.69
N PHE A 336 0.34 -4.21 -12.37
CA PHE A 336 -0.01 -3.09 -11.49
C PHE A 336 0.59 -1.75 -11.97
N PRO A 337 1.92 -1.59 -12.09
CA PRO A 337 2.49 -0.32 -12.50
C PRO A 337 2.11 0.06 -13.95
N ILE A 338 1.93 -0.92 -14.85
CA ILE A 338 1.51 -0.65 -16.23
C ILE A 338 0.12 0.00 -16.25
N PHE A 339 -0.88 -0.64 -15.63
CA PHE A 339 -2.25 -0.14 -15.62
C PHE A 339 -2.41 1.14 -14.81
N TYR A 340 -1.67 1.26 -13.69
CA TYR A 340 -1.66 2.49 -12.89
C TYR A 340 -1.05 3.67 -13.66
N GLY A 341 0.05 3.45 -14.38
CA GLY A 341 0.66 4.46 -15.24
C GLY A 341 -0.26 4.86 -16.39
N ILE A 342 -0.83 3.88 -17.10
CA ILE A 342 -1.76 4.12 -18.23
C ILE A 342 -3.00 4.90 -17.81
N SER A 343 -3.61 4.52 -16.69
CA SER A 343 -4.80 5.21 -16.19
C SER A 343 -4.46 6.65 -15.83
N SER A 344 -3.34 6.90 -15.15
CA SER A 344 -3.07 8.20 -14.54
C SER A 344 -2.40 9.24 -15.45
N ILE A 345 -1.64 8.80 -16.46
CA ILE A 345 -0.78 9.68 -17.28
C ILE A 345 -1.51 10.81 -18.01
N GLY A 346 -2.82 10.64 -18.25
CA GLY A 346 -3.57 11.69 -18.93
C GLY A 346 -4.18 12.74 -17.99
N GLU A 347 -4.06 12.59 -16.67
CA GLU A 347 -4.42 13.63 -15.69
C GLU A 347 -3.15 14.23 -15.08
N ASP A 348 -2.22 13.37 -14.63
CA ASP A 348 -0.97 13.79 -14.03
C ASP A 348 0.21 13.11 -14.73
N VAL A 349 1.00 13.91 -15.46
CA VAL A 349 2.19 13.42 -16.17
C VAL A 349 3.40 13.24 -15.25
N PHE A 350 3.36 13.89 -14.09
CA PHE A 350 4.38 13.77 -13.04
C PHE A 350 4.01 12.74 -11.98
N ILE A 351 3.07 11.83 -12.30
CA ILE A 351 2.66 10.78 -11.38
C ILE A 351 3.83 9.90 -10.96
N ARG A 352 3.88 9.63 -9.65
CA ARG A 352 4.80 8.66 -9.05
C ARG A 352 4.09 7.33 -8.88
N ILE A 353 4.49 6.36 -9.68
CA ILE A 353 3.99 4.99 -9.57
C ILE A 353 4.61 4.38 -8.31
N PRO A 354 3.79 3.82 -7.39
CA PRO A 354 4.29 3.25 -6.14
C PRO A 354 5.40 2.23 -6.39
N LEU A 355 6.45 2.29 -5.57
CA LEU A 355 7.70 1.49 -5.64
C LEU A 355 8.55 1.72 -6.90
N LEU A 356 7.97 1.89 -8.09
CA LEU A 356 8.72 2.17 -9.30
C LEU A 356 9.43 3.52 -9.28
N TYR A 357 8.78 4.55 -8.72
CA TYR A 357 9.43 5.84 -8.54
C TYR A 357 10.65 5.74 -7.63
N GLU A 358 10.59 4.92 -6.57
CA GLU A 358 11.72 4.74 -5.65
C GLU A 358 12.88 4.00 -6.33
N ILE A 359 12.58 2.96 -7.12
CA ILE A 359 13.59 2.27 -7.95
C ILE A 359 14.21 3.25 -8.96
N TYR A 360 13.37 4.06 -9.63
CA TYR A 360 13.82 5.10 -10.54
C TYR A 360 14.73 6.12 -9.83
N ALA A 361 14.35 6.60 -8.65
CA ALA A 361 15.12 7.57 -7.88
C ALA A 361 16.48 6.98 -7.43
N LEU A 362 16.51 5.73 -6.99
CA LEU A 362 17.73 5.00 -6.65
C LEU A 362 18.64 4.84 -7.88
N LEU A 363 18.10 4.36 -9.00
CA LEU A 363 18.86 4.19 -10.24
C LEU A 363 19.40 5.51 -10.76
N ASN A 364 18.63 6.59 -10.71
CA ASN A 364 19.07 7.93 -11.09
C ASN A 364 20.20 8.46 -10.17
N THR A 365 20.23 8.02 -8.91
CA THR A 365 21.31 8.33 -7.97
C THR A 365 22.59 7.54 -8.30
N VAL A 366 22.47 6.28 -8.72
CA VAL A 366 23.61 5.37 -8.97
C VAL A 366 24.19 5.51 -10.38
N THR A 367 23.38 5.79 -11.40
CA THR A 367 23.80 5.76 -12.82
C THR A 367 24.48 7.06 -13.33
N PHE A 368 25.01 7.91 -12.44
CA PHE A 368 25.86 9.08 -12.75
C PHE A 368 25.56 9.76 -14.10
N GLY A 369 24.33 10.24 -14.32
CA GLY A 369 24.06 11.24 -15.35
C GLY A 369 23.84 10.78 -16.79
N LEU A 370 23.28 9.59 -17.05
CA LEU A 370 22.69 9.28 -18.37
C LEU A 370 21.55 10.24 -18.77
N LEU A 371 21.02 11.00 -17.82
CA LEU A 371 20.16 12.17 -18.04
C LEU A 371 20.90 13.42 -17.55
N LYS A 372 21.64 14.12 -18.42
CA LYS A 372 22.20 15.45 -18.09
C LYS A 372 21.13 16.48 -17.61
N ASN A 373 19.85 16.19 -17.83
CA ASN A 373 18.70 16.95 -17.32
C ASN A 373 18.36 16.65 -15.85
N THR A 374 18.82 15.54 -15.26
CA THR A 374 18.59 15.22 -13.84
C THR A 374 19.55 15.91 -12.88
N LYS A 375 20.68 16.50 -13.36
CA LYS A 375 21.46 17.45 -12.54
C LYS A 375 20.62 18.65 -12.10
N ARG A 376 19.60 19.04 -12.88
CA ARG A 376 18.62 20.09 -12.54
C ARG A 376 17.51 19.61 -11.61
N LEU A 377 17.03 18.38 -11.77
CA LEU A 377 16.17 17.72 -10.77
C LEU A 377 16.87 17.60 -9.40
N GLN A 378 18.18 17.34 -9.42
CA GLN A 378 19.02 17.38 -8.23
C GLN A 378 19.26 18.81 -7.72
N THR A 379 19.20 19.85 -8.57
CA THR A 379 19.30 21.25 -8.11
C THR A 379 17.99 21.70 -7.43
N VAL A 380 16.85 21.26 -7.95
CA VAL A 380 15.52 21.40 -7.32
C VAL A 380 15.46 20.61 -6.01
N GLN A 381 15.85 19.32 -6.01
CA GLN A 381 15.98 18.53 -4.77
C GLN A 381 16.98 19.12 -3.77
N LYS A 382 18.09 19.72 -4.25
CA LYS A 382 19.08 20.39 -3.39
C LYS A 382 18.55 21.68 -2.78
N GLN A 383 17.75 22.46 -3.51
CA GLN A 383 17.05 23.62 -2.96
C GLN A 383 16.06 23.19 -1.86
N ASP A 384 15.32 22.10 -2.06
CA ASP A 384 14.44 21.54 -1.01
C ASP A 384 15.21 21.03 0.22
N THR A 385 16.40 20.43 0.05
CA THR A 385 17.26 20.06 1.20
C THR A 385 17.89 21.27 1.90
N ALA A 386 18.11 22.39 1.20
CA ALA A 386 18.64 23.62 1.79
C ALA A 386 17.62 24.38 2.66
N VAL A 387 16.32 24.09 2.50
CA VAL A 387 15.26 24.53 3.42
C VAL A 387 15.21 23.65 4.69
N SER A 388 16.01 22.58 4.77
CA SER A 388 16.23 21.88 6.06
C SER A 388 17.19 22.68 6.94
N PHE A 389 16.58 23.34 7.92
CA PHE A 389 17.12 23.89 9.16
C PHE A 389 18.65 23.96 9.30
N LYS A 390 19.19 25.19 9.16
CA LYS A 390 20.23 25.62 10.09
C LYS A 390 19.62 25.59 11.49
N MET A 391 20.03 24.63 12.30
CA MET A 391 19.84 24.69 13.75
C MET A 391 20.74 25.83 14.27
N ASN A 392 20.12 26.82 14.92
CA ASN A 392 20.74 27.54 16.03
C ASN A 392 20.29 26.87 17.32
#